data_AF-A0A3D3Z5C3-F1
#
_entry.id   AF-A0A3D3Z5C3-F1
#
_cell.length_a   1.000
_cell.length_b   1.000
_cell.length_c   1.000
_cell.angle_alpha   90.00
_cell.angle_beta   90.00
_cell.angle_gamma   90.00
#
_symmetry.space_group_name_H-M   'P 1'
#
loop_
_entity.id
_entity.type
_entity.pdbx_description
1 polymer ?
#
loop_
_entity_poly.entity_id
_entity_poly.type
_entity_poly.pdbx_seq_one_letter_code
_entity_poly.pdbx_strand_id
1 'polypeptide(L)'
;MVEEVVEPEAESALFAPFSAEEMGRASEEANLPEAEAVAPASTPLKGRLAISSPIPVEDDPFADLQIDRAGAPAGGQAGAWSWKQVLSSLDSKGPNPDNQRIMALLTELDLERAMDDAVLDRLRAMANRSRDQARRGTREAVTNSVKAMRLKLTMDADLRAIVVRFVEARREAAARGRLNGHEARIYLVADAAFEA
;
A
#
# COMPACT_ATOMS: atom_id res chain seq x y z
N MET A 1 -31.44 -45.91 35.58
CA MET A 1 -32.35 -45.94 34.41
C MET A 1 -33.24 -44.71 34.51
N VAL A 2 -32.97 -43.74 33.63
CA VAL A 2 -33.83 -42.69 33.06
C VAL A 2 -34.75 -41.86 33.98
N GLU A 3 -34.26 -40.68 34.38
CA GLU A 3 -34.98 -39.39 34.49
C GLU A 3 -35.29 -38.86 33.08
N GLU A 4 -36.19 -37.93 32.75
CA GLU A 4 -37.36 -37.28 33.34
C GLU A 4 -37.91 -36.40 32.18
N VAL A 5 -39.24 -36.43 32.01
CA VAL A 5 -40.20 -35.44 31.47
C VAL A 5 -39.71 -34.12 30.79
N VAL A 6 -40.44 -33.72 29.73
CA VAL A 6 -40.95 -32.36 29.38
C VAL A 6 -40.62 -31.92 27.93
N GLU A 7 -41.62 -31.97 27.06
CA GLU A 7 -41.76 -31.08 25.87
C GLU A 7 -42.42 -29.75 26.33
N PRO A 8 -42.22 -28.59 25.65
CA PRO A 8 -42.99 -28.30 24.43
C PRO A 8 -42.32 -27.39 23.37
N GLU A 9 -43.02 -27.34 22.24
CA GLU A 9 -42.88 -26.52 21.04
C GLU A 9 -42.63 -25.02 21.28
N ALA A 10 -41.84 -24.41 20.39
CA ALA A 10 -41.86 -22.98 20.12
C ALA A 10 -41.66 -22.74 18.61
N GLU A 11 -42.77 -22.82 17.87
CA GLU A 11 -42.91 -22.08 16.62
C GLU A 11 -43.01 -20.58 16.95
N SER A 12 -42.19 -19.75 16.31
CA SER A 12 -42.37 -18.30 16.32
C SER A 12 -42.11 -17.77 14.92
N ALA A 13 -43.18 -17.17 14.40
CA ALA A 13 -43.39 -16.71 13.05
C ALA A 13 -42.56 -15.47 12.68
N LEU A 14 -42.72 -15.07 11.41
CA LEU A 14 -42.43 -13.77 10.79
C LEU A 14 -41.14 -13.67 9.96
N PHE A 15 -41.01 -14.55 8.96
CA PHE A 15 -40.49 -14.12 7.67
C PHE A 15 -41.68 -13.69 6.79
N ALA A 16 -41.89 -12.38 6.65
CA ALA A 16 -42.81 -11.85 5.66
C ALA A 16 -42.09 -11.75 4.30
N PRO A 17 -42.61 -12.34 3.21
CA PRO A 17 -42.11 -12.09 1.87
C PRO A 17 -42.55 -10.70 1.38
N PHE A 18 -41.63 -9.96 0.76
CA PHE A 18 -41.87 -8.67 0.11
C PHE A 18 -43.03 -8.77 -0.91
N SER A 19 -44.00 -7.86 -0.82
CA SER A 19 -45.13 -7.78 -1.75
C SER A 19 -44.73 -7.07 -3.05
N ALA A 20 -45.22 -7.59 -4.17
CA ALA A 20 -44.92 -7.14 -5.54
C ALA A 20 -45.55 -5.79 -5.95
N GLU A 21 -46.07 -5.01 -5.00
CA GLU A 21 -46.77 -3.74 -5.26
C GLU A 21 -45.90 -2.49 -5.16
N GLU A 22 -44.63 -2.59 -4.73
CA GLU A 22 -43.68 -1.45 -4.73
C GLU A 22 -42.83 -1.36 -6.01
N MET A 23 -43.18 -2.11 -7.06
CA MET A 23 -42.45 -2.18 -8.33
C MET A 23 -43.20 -1.54 -9.51
N GLY A 24 -43.94 -0.46 -9.27
CA GLY A 24 -44.72 0.20 -10.32
C GLY A 24 -45.14 1.61 -9.97
N ARG A 25 -44.22 2.59 -10.07
CA ARG A 25 -44.52 4.04 -10.23
C ARG A 25 -43.21 4.85 -10.30
N ALA A 26 -42.54 4.84 -11.44
CA ALA A 26 -41.64 5.93 -11.86
C ALA A 26 -41.23 5.82 -13.34
N SER A 27 -42.13 5.32 -14.20
CA SER A 27 -42.00 5.45 -15.65
C SER A 27 -43.16 6.30 -16.15
N GLU A 28 -42.82 7.23 -17.04
CA GLU A 28 -43.68 8.03 -17.92
C GLU A 28 -44.34 9.30 -17.34
N GLU A 29 -43.77 10.46 -17.71
CA GLU A 29 -44.32 11.41 -18.69
C GLU A 29 -43.50 12.71 -18.61
N ALA A 30 -42.53 12.94 -19.51
CA ALA A 30 -42.70 13.55 -20.83
C ALA A 30 -43.17 15.02 -20.78
N ASN A 31 -42.25 15.99 -20.97
CA ASN A 31 -42.31 16.93 -22.10
C ASN A 31 -41.17 17.96 -22.08
N LEU A 32 -40.41 17.98 -23.16
CA LEU A 32 -39.59 19.11 -23.61
C LEU A 32 -40.49 20.17 -24.26
N PRO A 33 -40.01 21.42 -24.37
CA PRO A 33 -39.89 21.95 -25.73
C PRO A 33 -38.50 22.54 -26.03
N GLU A 34 -38.10 22.33 -27.27
CA GLU A 34 -36.91 22.86 -27.96
C GLU A 34 -37.01 24.35 -28.32
N ALA A 35 -35.86 24.84 -28.82
CA ALA A 35 -35.57 26.08 -29.55
C ALA A 35 -34.92 27.18 -28.67
N GLU A 36 -33.78 27.79 -28.99
CA GLU A 36 -33.13 28.04 -30.28
C GLU A 36 -31.59 28.06 -30.16
N ALA A 37 -30.92 27.77 -31.27
CA ALA A 37 -29.48 27.90 -31.44
C ALA A 37 -29.04 29.37 -31.56
N VAL A 38 -28.06 29.79 -30.75
CA VAL A 38 -27.23 30.98 -31.02
C VAL A 38 -25.76 30.63 -30.77
N ALA A 39 -24.93 31.09 -31.71
CA ALA A 39 -23.52 30.82 -31.97
C ALA A 39 -22.54 30.99 -30.77
N PRO A 40 -21.27 30.50 -30.88
CA PRO A 40 -20.41 30.25 -29.73
C PRO A 40 -19.84 31.56 -29.16
N ALA A 41 -20.37 31.99 -28.03
CA ALA A 41 -19.72 33.01 -27.22
C ALA A 41 -18.49 32.39 -26.56
N SER A 42 -17.33 32.67 -27.15
CA SER A 42 -16.01 32.49 -26.55
C SER A 42 -15.93 33.29 -25.25
N THR A 43 -16.25 32.64 -24.13
CA THR A 43 -15.91 33.17 -22.81
C THR A 43 -14.39 33.07 -22.62
N PRO A 44 -13.66 34.19 -22.44
CA PRO A 44 -12.27 34.10 -22.04
C PRO A 44 -12.25 33.57 -20.60
N LEU A 45 -11.74 32.34 -20.41
CA LEU A 45 -11.38 31.83 -19.09
C LEU A 45 -10.21 32.69 -18.56
N LYS A 46 -10.53 33.87 -18.04
CA LYS A 46 -9.65 34.68 -17.18
C LYS A 46 -9.71 34.09 -15.77
N GLY A 47 -9.47 32.79 -15.67
CA GLY A 47 -9.24 32.09 -14.42
C GLY A 47 -7.74 31.93 -14.27
N ARG A 48 -7.14 32.71 -13.36
CA ARG A 48 -5.85 32.33 -12.78
C ARG A 48 -6.03 30.90 -12.25
N LEU A 49 -5.38 29.93 -12.88
CA LEU A 49 -5.13 28.63 -12.25
C LEU A 49 -4.24 28.91 -11.04
N ALA A 50 -4.87 29.20 -9.91
CA ALA A 50 -4.22 29.14 -8.62
C ALA A 50 -3.98 27.66 -8.35
N ILE A 51 -2.82 27.16 -8.76
CA ILE A 51 -2.28 25.90 -8.26
C ILE A 51 -1.81 26.20 -6.82
N SER A 52 -2.75 26.40 -5.91
CA SER A 52 -2.46 26.51 -4.48
C SER A 52 -2.73 25.16 -3.83
N SER A 53 -1.82 24.23 -4.08
CA SER A 53 -1.54 23.18 -3.11
C SER A 53 -0.06 22.84 -3.24
N PRO A 54 0.77 23.12 -2.21
CA PRO A 54 2.13 22.63 -2.22
C PRO A 54 2.06 21.10 -2.16
N ILE A 55 2.53 20.45 -3.23
CA ILE A 55 2.82 19.02 -3.20
C ILE A 55 3.86 18.84 -2.08
N PRO A 56 3.64 17.93 -1.11
CA PRO A 56 4.65 17.65 -0.10
C PRO A 56 5.95 17.24 -0.82
N VAL A 57 7.02 18.00 -0.55
CA VAL A 57 8.31 18.00 -1.28
C VAL A 57 9.05 16.67 -1.16
N GLU A 58 8.57 15.74 -0.34
CA GLU A 58 9.23 14.45 -0.08
C GLU A 58 9.06 13.43 -1.21
N ASP A 59 8.12 13.65 -2.15
CA ASP A 59 7.89 12.80 -3.33
C ASP A 59 8.04 13.57 -4.66
N ASP A 60 8.77 14.69 -4.67
CA ASP A 60 9.09 15.35 -5.94
C ASP A 60 10.40 14.77 -6.51
N PRO A 61 10.35 13.94 -7.58
CA PRO A 61 11.55 13.39 -8.21
C PRO A 61 12.43 14.47 -8.87
N PHE A 62 11.98 15.73 -8.88
CA PHE A 62 12.67 16.89 -9.39
C PHE A 62 13.19 17.85 -8.30
N ALA A 63 12.95 17.59 -7.00
CA ALA A 63 13.36 18.51 -5.93
C ALA A 63 14.88 18.73 -5.83
N ASP A 64 15.66 17.70 -6.15
CA ASP A 64 17.14 17.77 -6.15
C ASP A 64 17.73 18.20 -7.51
N LEU A 65 16.88 18.34 -8.53
CA LEU A 65 17.31 18.73 -9.87
C LEU A 65 17.44 20.26 -9.92
N GLN A 66 18.65 20.77 -9.62
CA GLN A 66 19.07 22.11 -10.02
C GLN A 66 19.19 22.18 -11.55
N ILE A 67 18.04 22.25 -12.21
CA ILE A 67 17.92 22.55 -13.62
C ILE A 67 18.05 24.06 -13.73
N ASP A 68 19.17 24.55 -14.25
CA ASP A 68 19.32 25.97 -14.57
C ASP A 68 18.22 26.36 -15.57
N ARG A 69 17.84 27.64 -15.66
CA ARG A 69 16.72 28.15 -16.49
C ARG A 69 16.88 27.83 -17.99
N ALA A 70 18.03 27.28 -18.39
CA ALA A 70 18.38 26.76 -19.71
C ALA A 70 18.25 25.21 -19.86
N GLY A 71 17.74 24.49 -18.86
CA GLY A 71 17.43 23.05 -18.97
C GLY A 71 18.60 22.09 -18.71
N ALA A 72 19.67 22.51 -18.03
CA ALA A 72 20.84 21.66 -17.76
C ALA A 72 21.07 21.46 -16.26
N PRO A 73 21.38 20.22 -15.80
CA PRO A 73 21.89 19.99 -14.45
C PRO A 73 23.32 20.54 -14.30
N ALA A 74 23.65 21.03 -13.10
CA ALA A 74 24.90 21.70 -12.77
C ALA A 74 26.15 20.88 -13.22
N GLY A 75 26.87 21.39 -14.22
CA GLY A 75 28.16 20.85 -14.68
C GLY A 75 28.19 20.27 -16.10
N GLY A 76 27.07 20.18 -16.82
CA GLY A 76 27.03 19.72 -18.21
C GLY A 76 27.08 20.85 -19.24
N GLN A 77 27.71 20.62 -20.41
CA GLN A 77 27.59 21.51 -21.57
C GLN A 77 26.11 21.66 -21.95
N ALA A 78 25.62 22.91 -21.92
CA ALA A 78 24.25 23.24 -22.32
C ALA A 78 23.98 22.74 -23.75
N GLY A 79 23.00 21.85 -23.91
CA GLY A 79 22.51 21.36 -25.20
C GLY A 79 22.96 19.96 -25.63
N ALA A 80 23.79 19.25 -24.85
CA ALA A 80 24.33 17.95 -25.29
C ALA A 80 23.47 16.72 -24.94
N TRP A 81 22.42 16.87 -24.14
CA TRP A 81 21.64 15.74 -23.64
C TRP A 81 20.28 15.70 -24.32
N SER A 82 20.09 14.69 -25.17
CA SER A 82 18.77 14.39 -25.72
C SER A 82 17.85 13.85 -24.62
N TRP A 83 16.56 14.13 -24.68
CA TRP A 83 15.56 13.53 -23.77
C TRP A 83 15.64 12.01 -23.72
N LYS A 84 16.08 11.37 -24.82
CA LYS A 84 16.34 9.94 -24.87
C LYS A 84 17.48 9.50 -23.97
N GLN A 85 18.55 10.30 -23.85
CA GLN A 85 19.67 10.05 -22.94
C GLN A 85 19.27 10.28 -21.48
N VAL A 86 18.51 11.34 -21.20
CA VAL A 86 17.95 11.60 -19.86
C VAL A 86 17.06 10.45 -19.42
N LEU A 87 16.11 10.03 -20.27
CA LEU A 87 15.23 8.88 -19.99
C LEU A 87 16.01 7.57 -19.87
N SER A 88 17.02 7.34 -20.71
CA SER A 88 17.87 6.13 -20.58
C SER A 88 18.73 6.12 -19.32
N SER A 89 19.11 7.29 -18.80
CA SER A 89 19.83 7.42 -17.52
C SER A 89 18.92 7.23 -16.30
N LEU A 90 17.61 7.46 -16.47
CA LEU A 90 16.59 7.11 -15.48
C LEU A 90 16.27 5.62 -15.52
N ASP A 91 16.30 5.02 -16.72
CA ASP A 91 16.07 3.58 -16.95
C ASP A 91 17.29 2.72 -16.56
N SER A 92 18.48 3.31 -16.44
CA SER A 92 19.68 2.65 -15.93
C SER A 92 19.69 2.48 -14.40
N LYS A 93 18.52 2.48 -13.74
CA LYS A 93 18.39 1.99 -12.36
C LYS A 93 18.65 0.49 -12.37
N GLY A 94 19.94 0.13 -12.36
CA GLY A 94 20.38 -1.20 -11.99
C GLY A 94 19.71 -1.63 -10.68
N PRO A 95 19.60 -2.94 -10.44
CA PRO A 95 18.87 -3.43 -9.27
C PRO A 95 19.44 -2.78 -8.01
N ASN A 96 18.56 -2.11 -7.25
CA ASN A 96 18.96 -1.37 -6.05
C ASN A 96 19.69 -2.34 -5.10
N PRO A 97 20.98 -2.11 -4.80
CA PRO A 97 21.78 -3.03 -3.99
C PRO A 97 21.19 -3.22 -2.59
N ASP A 98 20.53 -2.18 -2.04
CA ASP A 98 19.84 -2.27 -0.76
C ASP A 98 18.66 -3.24 -0.85
N ASN A 99 17.86 -3.16 -1.91
CA ASN A 99 16.74 -4.09 -2.11
C ASN A 99 17.24 -5.52 -2.32
N GLN A 100 18.35 -5.73 -3.04
CA GLN A 100 18.94 -7.06 -3.18
C GLN A 100 19.38 -7.63 -1.83
N ARG A 101 20.06 -6.82 -1.01
CA ARG A 101 20.51 -7.21 0.33
C ARG A 101 19.34 -7.53 1.25
N ILE A 102 18.24 -6.78 1.15
CA ILE A 102 17.00 -7.06 1.89
C ILE A 102 16.34 -8.35 1.42
N MET A 103 16.25 -8.56 0.09
CA MET A 103 15.67 -9.78 -0.45
C MET A 103 16.52 -11.02 -0.12
N ALA A 104 17.84 -10.87 0.01
CA ALA A 104 18.72 -11.95 0.49
C ALA A 104 18.35 -12.42 1.92
N LEU A 105 17.73 -11.58 2.75
CA LEU A 105 17.27 -11.99 4.09
C LEU A 105 16.19 -13.08 4.04
N LEU A 106 15.45 -13.23 2.94
CA LEU A 106 14.47 -14.31 2.78
C LEU A 106 15.13 -15.67 2.85
N THR A 107 16.20 -15.85 2.08
CA THR A 107 16.92 -17.12 2.00
C THR A 107 17.81 -17.31 3.21
N GLU A 108 18.49 -16.25 3.66
CA GLU A 108 19.40 -16.33 4.80
C GLU A 108 18.71 -16.65 6.14
N LEU A 109 17.45 -16.27 6.30
CA LEU A 109 16.65 -16.55 7.50
C LEU A 109 15.61 -17.65 7.28
N ASP A 110 15.64 -18.31 6.12
CA ASP A 110 14.71 -19.36 5.68
C ASP A 110 13.23 -18.97 5.89
N LEU A 111 12.88 -17.72 5.56
CA LEU A 111 11.57 -17.14 5.89
C LEU A 111 10.42 -17.80 5.13
N GLU A 112 10.70 -18.35 3.95
CA GLU A 112 9.68 -19.05 3.14
C GLU A 112 9.27 -20.36 3.80
N ARG A 113 10.21 -21.05 4.45
CA ARG A 113 9.93 -22.26 5.21
C ARG A 113 9.38 -21.95 6.60
N ALA A 114 9.90 -20.91 7.24
CA ALA A 114 9.48 -20.53 8.59
C ALA A 114 8.09 -19.90 8.62
N MET A 115 7.61 -19.36 7.48
CA MET A 115 6.33 -18.67 7.38
C MET A 115 5.62 -19.02 6.07
N ASP A 116 4.77 -20.03 6.15
CA ASP A 116 3.88 -20.43 5.07
C ASP A 116 2.84 -19.34 4.74
N ASP A 117 2.11 -19.51 3.64
CA ASP A 117 1.15 -18.51 3.18
C ASP A 117 -0.02 -18.33 4.17
N ALA A 118 -0.44 -19.40 4.86
CA ALA A 118 -1.52 -19.33 5.84
C ALA A 118 -1.14 -18.52 7.09
N VAL A 119 0.07 -18.72 7.62
CA VAL A 119 0.62 -17.91 8.71
C VAL A 119 0.81 -16.48 8.24
N LEU A 120 1.36 -16.27 7.04
CA LEU A 120 1.57 -14.94 6.48
C LEU A 120 0.25 -14.16 6.39
N ASP A 121 -0.81 -14.76 5.88
CA ASP A 121 -2.12 -14.11 5.76
C ASP A 121 -2.76 -13.82 7.12
N ARG A 122 -2.59 -14.72 8.09
CA ARG A 122 -3.01 -14.47 9.49
C ARG A 122 -2.27 -13.27 10.09
N LEU A 123 -0.95 -13.17 9.90
CA LEU A 123 -0.15 -12.05 10.42
C LEU A 123 -0.49 -10.74 9.70
N ARG A 124 -0.74 -10.76 8.39
CA ARG A 124 -1.21 -9.60 7.62
C ARG A 124 -2.57 -9.11 8.10
N ALA A 125 -3.51 -10.03 8.36
CA ALA A 125 -4.81 -9.67 8.93
C ALA A 125 -4.68 -9.01 10.30
N MET A 126 -3.70 -9.42 11.12
CA MET A 126 -3.38 -8.72 12.37
C MET A 126 -2.76 -7.35 12.10
N ALA A 127 -1.84 -7.22 11.14
CA ALA A 127 -1.18 -5.95 10.81
C ALA A 127 -2.18 -4.88 10.34
N ASN A 128 -3.23 -5.28 9.62
CA ASN A 128 -4.32 -4.38 9.21
C ASN A 128 -5.13 -3.84 10.40
N ARG A 129 -5.21 -4.58 11.52
CA ARG A 129 -5.95 -4.18 12.72
C ARG A 129 -5.08 -3.42 13.73
N SER A 130 -3.89 -3.95 13.99
CA SER A 130 -2.95 -3.41 14.96
C SER A 130 -1.54 -3.90 14.66
N ARG A 131 -0.62 -2.94 14.49
CA ARG A 131 0.82 -3.22 14.34
C ARG A 131 1.37 -4.00 15.53
N ASP A 132 1.02 -3.61 16.75
CA ASP A 132 1.53 -4.24 17.96
C ASP A 132 1.04 -5.69 18.08
N GLN A 133 -0.21 -5.96 17.68
CA GLN A 133 -0.74 -7.32 17.62
C GLN A 133 0.02 -8.16 16.58
N ALA A 134 0.31 -7.60 15.41
CA ALA A 134 1.09 -8.27 14.39
C ALA A 134 2.52 -8.56 14.85
N ARG A 135 3.17 -7.63 15.56
CA ARG A 135 4.51 -7.83 16.13
C ARG A 135 4.53 -8.96 17.15
N ARG A 136 3.55 -9.00 18.06
CA ARG A 136 3.42 -10.09 19.04
C ARG A 136 3.16 -11.43 18.34
N GLY A 137 2.19 -11.47 17.43
CA GLY A 137 1.88 -12.68 16.66
C GLY A 137 3.06 -13.18 15.82
N THR A 138 3.85 -12.27 15.24
CA THR A 138 5.06 -12.64 14.47
C THR A 138 6.15 -13.20 15.37
N ARG A 139 6.33 -12.65 16.57
CA ARG A 139 7.28 -13.18 17.57
C ARG A 139 6.90 -14.58 18.03
N GLU A 140 5.61 -14.84 18.19
CA GLU A 140 5.09 -16.16 18.59
C GLU A 140 5.19 -17.18 17.45
N ALA A 141 4.81 -16.80 16.22
CA ALA A 141 4.81 -17.70 15.07
C ALA A 141 6.22 -18.03 14.58
N VAL A 142 7.12 -17.04 14.55
CA VAL A 142 8.44 -17.15 13.90
C VAL A 142 9.56 -16.71 14.82
N THR A 143 9.56 -17.22 16.06
CA THR A 143 10.49 -16.79 17.12
C THR A 143 11.96 -16.91 16.71
N ASN A 144 12.34 -18.00 16.04
CA ASN A 144 13.73 -18.26 15.66
C ASN A 144 14.23 -17.25 14.61
N SER A 145 13.43 -16.97 13.58
CA SER A 145 13.81 -16.00 12.55
C SER A 145 13.83 -14.57 13.08
N VAL A 146 12.93 -14.19 14.02
CA VAL A 146 12.99 -12.89 14.69
C VAL A 146 14.27 -12.76 15.54
N LYS A 147 14.65 -13.80 16.29
CA LYS A 147 15.91 -13.80 17.05
C LYS A 147 17.13 -13.69 16.15
N ALA A 148 17.15 -14.45 15.04
CA ALA A 148 18.23 -14.40 14.06
C ALA A 148 18.32 -13.02 13.37
N MET A 149 17.17 -12.43 13.01
CA MET A 149 17.10 -11.06 12.48
C MET A 149 17.67 -10.06 13.48
N ARG A 150 17.26 -10.12 14.76
CA ARG A 150 17.79 -9.24 15.82
C ARG A 150 19.31 -9.36 15.94
N LEU A 151 19.84 -10.58 15.98
CA LEU A 151 21.28 -10.81 16.05
C LEU A 151 22.01 -10.22 14.83
N LYS A 152 21.47 -10.36 13.63
CA LYS A 152 22.07 -9.73 12.44
C LYS A 152 22.06 -8.21 12.51
N LEU A 153 20.94 -7.62 12.90
CA LEU A 153 20.80 -6.16 13.02
C LEU A 153 21.70 -5.58 14.12
N THR A 154 22.13 -6.37 15.11
CA THR A 154 23.11 -5.92 16.11
C THR A 154 24.54 -6.09 15.64
N MET A 155 24.84 -7.09 14.81
CA MET A 155 26.19 -7.33 14.27
C MET A 155 26.54 -6.44 13.07
N ASP A 156 25.53 -5.99 12.30
CA ASP A 156 25.71 -5.26 11.06
C ASP A 156 24.91 -3.94 11.07
N ALA A 157 25.62 -2.83 11.35
CA ALA A 157 25.01 -1.51 11.47
C ALA A 157 24.47 -0.97 10.14
N ASP A 158 25.12 -1.30 9.02
CA ASP A 158 24.69 -0.87 7.69
C ASP A 158 23.41 -1.60 7.29
N LEU A 159 23.35 -2.91 7.54
CA LEU A 159 22.13 -3.69 7.35
C LEU A 159 20.99 -3.13 8.22
N ARG A 160 21.28 -2.76 9.47
CA ARG A 160 20.28 -2.15 10.34
C ARG A 160 19.71 -0.86 9.75
N ALA A 161 20.55 0.05 9.25
CA ALA A 161 20.10 1.29 8.63
C ALA A 161 19.22 1.02 7.39
N ILE A 162 19.63 0.05 6.55
CA ILE A 162 18.88 -0.37 5.35
C ILE A 162 17.51 -0.94 5.74
N VAL A 163 17.46 -1.82 6.75
CA VAL A 163 16.21 -2.46 7.17
C VAL A 163 15.26 -1.47 7.86
N VAL A 164 15.78 -0.49 8.62
CA VAL A 164 14.96 0.60 9.19
C VAL A 164 14.29 1.39 8.07
N ARG A 165 15.07 1.88 7.10
CA ARG A 165 14.54 2.60 5.92
C ARG A 165 13.51 1.77 5.16
N PHE A 166 13.74 0.46 5.04
CA PHE A 166 12.78 -0.44 4.39
C PHE A 166 11.47 -0.54 5.16
N VAL A 167 11.51 -0.77 6.47
CA VAL A 167 10.31 -0.87 7.30
C VAL A 167 9.53 0.44 7.28
N GLU A 168 10.21 1.58 7.33
CA GLU A 168 9.58 2.89 7.23
C GLU A 168 8.91 3.11 5.87
N ALA A 169 9.63 2.86 4.76
CA ALA A 169 9.10 3.02 3.41
C ALA A 169 7.92 2.08 3.10
N ARG A 170 7.88 0.88 3.70
CA ARG A 170 6.80 -0.10 3.49
C ARG A 170 5.67 0.00 4.50
N ARG A 171 5.77 0.86 5.51
CA ARG A 171 4.80 0.93 6.62
C ARG A 171 3.37 1.14 6.14
N GLU A 172 3.18 2.07 5.22
CA GLU A 172 1.85 2.41 4.71
C GLU A 172 1.28 1.30 3.82
N ALA A 173 2.12 0.70 2.97
CA ALA A 173 1.75 -0.44 2.14
C ALA A 173 1.39 -1.68 2.99
N ALA A 174 2.11 -1.91 4.09
CA ALA A 174 1.82 -2.98 5.04
C ALA A 174 0.47 -2.80 5.71
N ALA A 175 0.16 -1.59 6.19
CA ALA A 175 -1.12 -1.27 6.83
C ALA A 175 -2.33 -1.43 5.88
N ARG A 176 -2.10 -1.30 4.56
CA ARG A 176 -3.10 -1.53 3.52
C ARG A 176 -3.09 -2.96 2.96
N GLY A 177 -2.24 -3.85 3.47
CA GLY A 177 -2.10 -5.22 2.97
C GLY A 177 -1.62 -5.32 1.51
N ARG A 178 -0.90 -4.32 0.99
CA ARG A 178 -0.45 -4.26 -0.42
C ARG A 178 0.95 -4.82 -0.67
N LEU A 179 1.60 -5.35 0.36
CA LEU A 179 2.94 -5.91 0.23
C LEU A 179 2.91 -7.29 -0.43
N ASN A 180 3.88 -7.52 -1.32
CA ASN A 180 4.11 -8.84 -1.92
C ASN A 180 4.40 -9.90 -0.86
N GLY A 181 4.21 -11.19 -1.20
CA GLY A 181 4.47 -12.33 -0.31
C GLY A 181 5.81 -12.23 0.41
N HIS A 182 6.89 -12.15 -0.38
CA HIS A 182 8.25 -12.04 0.12
C HIS A 182 8.51 -10.76 0.93
N GLU A 183 8.08 -9.61 0.43
CA GLU A 183 8.28 -8.33 1.12
C GLU A 183 7.54 -8.27 2.46
N ALA A 184 6.32 -8.81 2.50
CA ALA A 184 5.54 -8.90 3.73
C ALA A 184 6.23 -9.80 4.76
N ARG A 185 6.86 -10.91 4.33
CA ARG A 185 7.60 -11.78 5.24
C ARG A 185 8.75 -11.05 5.91
N ILE A 186 9.58 -10.37 5.11
CA ILE A 186 10.71 -9.59 5.64
C ILE A 186 10.20 -8.46 6.53
N TYR A 187 9.19 -7.72 6.08
CA TYR A 187 8.62 -6.59 6.81
C TYR A 187 8.15 -6.99 8.21
N LEU A 188 7.35 -8.06 8.32
CA LEU A 188 6.80 -8.52 9.59
C LEU A 188 7.90 -8.93 10.57
N VAL A 189 8.88 -9.70 10.09
CA VAL A 189 10.01 -10.17 10.92
C VAL A 189 10.90 -9.00 11.34
N ALA A 190 11.20 -8.08 10.42
CA ALA A 190 11.99 -6.88 10.70
C ALA A 190 11.29 -5.95 11.70
N ASP A 191 9.99 -5.69 11.50
CA ASP A 191 9.22 -4.82 12.40
C ASP A 191 9.11 -5.42 13.81
N ALA A 192 8.92 -6.74 13.91
CA ALA A 192 8.95 -7.47 15.17
C ALA A 192 10.36 -7.50 15.82
N ALA A 193 11.42 -7.44 15.01
CA ALA A 193 12.79 -7.41 15.50
C ALA A 193 13.14 -6.07 16.17
N PHE A 194 12.59 -4.95 15.69
CA PHE A 194 12.87 -3.61 16.22
C PHE A 194 12.19 -3.28 17.55
N GLU A 195 11.09 -3.95 17.89
CA GLU A 195 10.40 -3.73 19.16
C GLU A 195 11.01 -4.61 20.27
N ALA A 196 11.92 -4.03 21.05
CA ALA A 196 12.49 -4.60 22.26
C ALA A 196 12.17 -3.69 23.45
#